data_AF-A0A564YKZ3-F1
#
_entry.id   AF-A0A564YKZ3-F1
#
_cell.length_a   1.000
_cell.length_b   1.000
_cell.length_c   1.000
_cell.angle_alpha   90.00
_cell.angle_beta   90.00
_cell.angle_gamma   90.00
#
_symmetry.space_group_name_H-M   'P 1'
#
loop_
_entity.id
_entity.type
_entity.pdbx_description
1 polymer ?
#
loop_
_entity_poly.entity_id
_entity_poly.type
_entity_poly.pdbx_seq_one_letter_code
_entity_poly.pdbx_strand_id
1 'polypeptide(L)' 'MSAAKKDDPCVEPKELAENCLNQYSFFKNCRKYIVNLQLCREFWARVKNERREQGIQPILPAPEEREKILDEAFGS' A
#
# COMPACT_ATOMS: atom_id res chain seq x y z
N MET A 1 -0.79 -17.92 0.65
CA MET A 1 -0.72 -16.45 0.52
C MET A 1 0.58 -16.11 -0.18
N SER A 2 0.51 -15.48 -1.35
CA SER A 2 1.67 -15.20 -2.22
C SER A 2 2.72 -14.35 -1.51
N ALA A 3 4.00 -14.69 -1.64
CA ALA A 3 5.12 -13.98 -1.01
C ALA A 3 5.14 -12.46 -1.31
N ALA A 4 4.60 -12.05 -2.47
CA ALA A 4 4.48 -10.65 -2.88
C ALA A 4 3.72 -9.76 -1.87
N LYS A 5 2.69 -10.27 -1.20
CA LYS A 5 1.97 -9.51 -0.14
C LYS A 5 2.82 -9.27 1.10
N LYS A 6 3.81 -10.14 1.37
CA LYS A 6 4.69 -10.00 2.54
C LYS A 6 5.70 -8.88 2.34
N ASP A 7 6.19 -8.67 1.12
CA ASP A 7 7.27 -7.73 0.86
C ASP A 7 6.80 -6.37 0.33
N ASP A 8 5.60 -6.30 -0.24
CA ASP A 8 4.99 -5.05 -0.73
C ASP A 8 3.58 -4.88 -0.15
N PRO A 9 3.36 -3.90 0.75
CA PRO A 9 2.04 -3.66 1.32
C PRO A 9 1.06 -3.02 0.31
N CYS A 10 1.53 -2.63 -0.88
CA CYS A 10 0.73 -2.01 -1.93
C CYS A 10 0.50 -2.93 -3.15
N VAL A 11 0.71 -4.24 -3.02
CA VAL A 11 0.53 -5.17 -4.14
C VAL A 11 -0.92 -5.18 -4.66
N GLU A 12 -1.93 -5.12 -3.79
CA GLU A 12 -3.34 -5.13 -4.21
C GLU A 12 -3.74 -3.83 -4.95
N PRO A 13 -3.47 -2.61 -4.42
CA PRO A 13 -3.67 -1.38 -5.19
C PRO A 13 -2.92 -1.37 -6.54
N LYS A 14 -1.73 -1.96 -6.58
CA LYS A 14 -0.91 -2.07 -7.80
C LYS A 14 -1.59 -2.96 -8.83
N GLU A 15 -2.01 -4.16 -8.45
CA GLU A 15 -2.73 -5.10 -9.32
C GLU A 15 -4.03 -4.47 -9.86
N LEU A 16 -4.78 -3.75 -9.03
CA LEU A 16 -6.00 -3.05 -9.47
C LEU A 16 -5.70 -1.95 -10.50
N ALA A 17 -4.63 -1.17 -10.30
CA ALA A 17 -4.21 -0.15 -11.25
C ALA A 17 -3.75 -0.75 -12.58
N GLU A 18 -2.93 -1.81 -12.53
CA GLU A 18 -2.46 -2.54 -13.72
C GLU A 18 -3.62 -3.17 -14.49
N ASN A 19 -4.54 -3.85 -13.79
CA ASN A 19 -5.72 -4.44 -14.41
C ASN A 19 -6.59 -3.40 -15.10
N CYS A 20 -6.78 -2.23 -14.50
CA CYS A 20 -7.54 -1.15 -15.14
C CYS A 20 -6.83 -0.63 -16.40
N LEU A 21 -5.52 -0.39 -16.35
CA LEU A 21 -4.75 0.11 -17.49
C LEU A 21 -4.68 -0.92 -18.63
N ASN A 22 -4.75 -2.22 -18.32
CA ASN A 22 -4.84 -3.27 -19.33
C ASN A 22 -6.22 -3.31 -20.02
N GLN A 23 -7.29 -2.89 -19.34
CA GLN A 23 -8.66 -2.91 -19.86
C GLN A 23 -9.04 -1.63 -20.62
N TYR A 24 -8.48 -0.49 -20.26
CA TYR A 24 -8.88 0.82 -20.79
C TYR A 24 -7.70 1.60 -21.34
N SER A 25 -7.86 2.14 -22.55
CA SER A 25 -6.84 2.94 -23.23
C SER A 25 -6.66 4.35 -22.65
N PHE A 26 -7.56 4.79 -21.78
CA PHE A 26 -7.54 6.14 -21.20
C PHE A 26 -7.29 6.13 -19.69
N PHE A 27 -6.17 6.71 -19.28
CA PHE A 27 -5.75 6.87 -17.87
C PHE A 27 -6.85 7.45 -16.96
N LYS A 28 -7.70 8.37 -17.48
CA LYS A 28 -8.79 8.98 -16.72
C LYS A 28 -9.76 7.96 -16.11
N ASN A 29 -9.97 6.82 -16.77
CA ASN A 29 -10.85 5.75 -16.31
C ASN A 29 -10.27 5.03 -15.09
N CYS A 30 -8.94 5.08 -14.94
CA CYS A 30 -8.20 4.39 -13.90
C CYS A 30 -7.74 5.31 -12.76
N ARG A 31 -8.08 6.61 -12.82
CA ARG A 31 -7.61 7.63 -11.86
C ARG A 31 -7.78 7.16 -10.40
N LYS A 32 -8.93 6.58 -10.04
CA LYS A 32 -9.18 6.10 -8.68
C LYS A 32 -8.18 5.02 -8.23
N TYR A 33 -7.83 4.08 -9.09
CA TYR A 33 -6.91 2.99 -8.76
C TYR A 33 -5.46 3.50 -8.65
N ILE A 34 -5.08 4.43 -9.53
CA ILE A 34 -3.77 5.07 -9.48
C ILE A 34 -3.61 5.93 -8.24
N VAL A 35 -4.62 6.72 -7.88
CA VAL A 35 -4.62 7.52 -6.65
C VAL A 35 -4.53 6.61 -5.43
N ASN A 36 -5.28 5.50 -5.38
CA ASN A 36 -5.18 4.54 -4.28
C ASN A 36 -3.77 3.94 -4.16
N LEU A 37 -3.11 3.60 -5.28
CA LEU A 37 -1.73 3.12 -5.27
C LEU A 37 -0.75 4.18 -4.76
N GLN A 38 -0.93 5.45 -5.14
CA GLN A 38 -0.10 6.56 -4.66
C GLN A 38 -0.27 6.76 -3.14
N LEU A 39 -1.51 6.86 -2.66
CA LEU A 39 -1.82 6.99 -1.24
C LEU A 39 -1.25 5.83 -0.42
N CYS A 40 -1.36 4.60 -0.92
CA CYS A 40 -0.75 3.43 -0.28
C CYS A 40 0.77 3.61 -0.12
N ARG A 41 1.47 3.99 -1.20
CA ARG A 41 2.94 4.16 -1.17
C ARG A 41 3.37 5.26 -0.22
N GLU A 42 2.65 6.38 -0.22
CA GLU A 42 2.92 7.51 0.67
C GLU A 42 2.70 7.13 2.14
N PHE A 43 1.58 6.46 2.44
CA PHE A 43 1.28 5.98 3.79
C PHE A 43 2.38 5.04 4.31
N TRP A 44 2.72 4.00 3.56
CA TRP A 44 3.74 3.04 4.02
C TRP A 44 5.15 3.62 3.99
N ALA A 45 5.44 4.63 3.17
CA ALA A 45 6.70 5.37 3.26
C ALA A 45 6.79 6.11 4.60
N ARG A 46 5.71 6.77 5.03
CA ARG A 46 5.64 7.43 6.33
C ARG A 46 5.81 6.46 7.49
N VAL A 47 5.07 5.34 7.51
CA VAL A 47 5.19 4.31 8.55
C VAL A 47 6.62 3.77 8.65
N LYS A 48 7.27 3.51 7.51
CA LYS A 48 8.67 3.05 7.48
C LYS A 48 9.63 4.10 8.03
N ASN A 49 9.40 5.39 7.76
CA ASN A 49 10.23 6.47 8.29
C ASN A 49 10.05 6.60 9.81
N GLU A 50 8.82 6.58 10.31
CA GLU A 50 8.52 6.64 11.75
C GLU A 50 9.16 5.45 12.50
N ARG A 51 9.03 4.23 11.97
CA ARG A 51 9.70 3.04 12.55
C ARG A 51 11.22 3.16 12.55
N ARG A 52 11.80 3.73 11.49
CA ARG A 52 13.25 3.99 11.40
C ARG A 52 13.70 4.98 12.48
N GLU A 53 12.97 6.08 12.66
CA GLU A 53 13.26 7.10 13.67
C GLU A 53 13.18 6.54 15.09
N GLN A 54 12.26 5.59 15.32
CA GLN A 54 12.09 4.89 16.59
C GLN A 54 13.05 3.69 16.79
N GLY A 55 13.90 3.38 15.79
CA GLY A 55 14.81 2.24 15.86
C GLY A 55 14.13 0.86 15.79
N ILE A 56 12.88 0.79 15.33
CA ILE A 56 12.08 -0.44 15.27
C ILE A 56 12.46 -1.26 14.03
N GLN A 57 12.72 -2.55 14.23
CA GLN A 57 13.01 -3.52 13.17
C GLN A 57 12.05 -4.72 13.25
N PRO A 58 11.57 -5.24 12.10
CA PRO A 58 11.84 -4.77 10.73
C PRO A 58 11.17 -3.43 10.42
N ILE A 59 11.80 -2.63 9.53
CA ILE A 59 11.27 -1.32 9.10
C ILE A 59 9.90 -1.47 8.42
N LEU A 60 9.71 -2.53 7.63
CA LEU A 60 8.40 -2.88 7.08
C LEU A 60 7.63 -3.71 8.12
N PRO A 61 6.44 -3.27 8.57
CA PRO A 61 5.63 -4.04 9.51
C PRO A 61 5.26 -5.42 8.96
N ALA A 62 5.11 -6.39 9.85
CA ALA A 62 4.60 -7.72 9.50
C ALA A 62 3.13 -7.61 9.02
N PRO A 63 2.65 -8.52 8.15
CA PRO A 63 1.29 -8.47 7.62
C PRO A 63 0.19 -8.28 8.69
N GLU A 64 0.33 -8.92 9.84
CA GLU A 64 -0.62 -8.87 10.96
C GLU A 64 -0.60 -7.51 11.68
N GLU A 65 0.54 -6.81 11.69
CA GLU A 65 0.64 -5.44 12.21
C GLU A 65 0.03 -4.43 11.25
N ARG A 66 0.07 -4.71 9.94
CA ARG A 66 -0.41 -3.76 8.92
C ARG A 66 -1.90 -3.52 9.03
N GLU A 67 -2.67 -4.56 9.31
CA GLU A 67 -4.13 -4.46 9.48
C GLU A 67 -4.47 -3.50 10.62
N LYS A 68 -3.79 -3.61 11.76
CA LYS A 68 -3.98 -2.72 12.91
C LYS A 68 -3.58 -1.27 12.59
N ILE A 69 -2.42 -1.09 11.95
CA ILE A 69 -1.93 0.24 11.56
C ILE A 69 -2.90 0.93 10.58
N LEU A 70 -3.52 0.16 9.68
CA LEU A 70 -4.52 0.69 8.75
C LEU A 70 -5.83 1.04 9.46
N ASP A 71 -6.29 0.19 10.38
CA ASP A 71 -7.51 0.44 11.17
C ASP A 71 -7.35 1.67 12.05
N GLU A 72 -6.20 1.84 12.71
CA GLU A 72 -5.89 3.04 13.49
C GLU A 72 -5.82 4.32 12.63
N ALA A 73 -5.38 4.21 11.37
CA ALA A 73 -5.23 5.35 10.47
C ALA A 73 -6.52 5.73 9.73
N PHE A 74 -7.42 4.77 9.46
CA PHE A 74 -8.56 4.96 8.56
C PHE A 74 -9.92 4.43 9.10
N GLY A 75 -9.94 3.73 10.24
CA GLY A 75 -11.10 3.04 10.81
C GLY A 75 -12.05 3.89 11.65
N SER A 76 -12.29 5.15 11.27
CA SER A 76 -13.26 6.06 11.92
C SER A 76 -14.63 6.05 11.27
#